data_AF-A0A950AE88-F1
#
_entry.id   AF-A0A950AE88-F1
#
_cell.length_a   1.000
_cell.length_b   1.000
_cell.length_c   1.000
_cell.angle_alpha   90.00
_cell.angle_beta   90.00
_cell.angle_gamma   90.00
#
_symmetry.space_group_name_H-M   'P 1'
#
loop_
_entity.id
_entity.type
_entity.pdbx_description
1 polymer ?
#
loop_
_entity_poly.entity_id
_entity_poly.type
_entity_poly.pdbx_seq_one_letter_code
_entity_poly.pdbx_strand_id
1 'polypeptide(L)'
;MKNVFKSAPEITFWAGQRFYDRWNIDPNDWFWLDTSGFGIGAYNIHLGPGNLYLAWIGANQDNLNLLGNNGTFGVNGAQGQLNSIGDQFEQTFDVRYRDVDIGFGKLNFIGIGNYIKGGVVTNGTQTFTNVLGATDTVNVSSSDAYGGGGGLIWEYDYGNKSYFRLAGLAGWGVTNFSAENTGQSLNAFEQGVNGLLIGKSEPNVHEVAPGVFDGSINPYRAAHEFRVIAEWVYNVNDCFSYDLWAYWDENNQGFTTVGKNASTNTTGTFYTAGKTRDFVGVGFRPVYWLADNFAIQASGAWQYVSNVRGYSGINAFGTNGNMGIITIAPTIKPRGGYFTRPELRVFATWSIWTHNLRGSTTPIAEGGNTGPSSPPYNGNTNQGWLIGSQMEIWF
;
A
#
# COMPACT_ATOMS: atom_id res chain seq x y z
N MET A 1 -21.01 9.37 19.18
CA MET A 1 -21.74 10.09 20.23
C MET A 1 -21.27 11.54 20.26
N LYS A 2 -22.19 12.50 20.08
CA LYS A 2 -21.92 13.95 20.16
C LYS A 2 -22.49 14.51 21.46
N ASN A 3 -22.11 15.73 21.85
CA ASN A 3 -22.68 16.43 23.02
C ASN A 3 -22.52 15.66 24.33
N VAL A 4 -21.42 14.92 24.51
CA VAL A 4 -21.16 14.15 25.74
C VAL A 4 -20.85 15.09 26.91
N PHE A 5 -20.06 16.13 26.66
CA PHE A 5 -19.72 17.15 27.64
C PHE A 5 -20.49 18.44 27.36
N LYS A 6 -21.19 18.98 28.36
CA LYS A 6 -21.91 20.26 28.23
C LYS A 6 -20.97 21.45 27.96
N SER A 7 -19.77 21.40 28.52
CA SER A 7 -18.75 22.45 28.35
C SER A 7 -17.94 22.34 27.06
N ALA A 8 -18.07 21.22 26.34
CA ALA A 8 -17.39 20.95 25.08
C ALA A 8 -18.27 20.06 24.17
N PRO A 9 -19.46 20.56 23.76
CA PRO A 9 -20.44 19.77 23.00
C PRO A 9 -19.93 19.31 21.63
N GLU A 10 -18.97 20.02 21.05
CA GLU A 10 -18.34 19.74 19.77
C GLU A 10 -17.58 18.40 19.75
N ILE A 11 -17.09 17.94 20.91
CA ILE A 11 -16.32 16.70 21.01
C ILE A 11 -17.21 15.52 20.61
N THR A 12 -16.73 14.75 19.64
CA THR A 12 -17.46 13.61 19.10
C THR A 12 -16.68 12.32 19.35
N PHE A 13 -17.24 11.41 20.13
CA PHE A 13 -16.68 10.08 20.37
C PHE A 13 -17.22 9.06 19.36
N TRP A 14 -16.43 8.05 19.03
CA TRP A 14 -16.87 6.91 18.22
C TRP A 14 -16.22 5.62 18.69
N ALA A 15 -16.89 4.50 18.41
CA ALA A 15 -16.41 3.15 18.64
C ALA A 15 -16.99 2.21 17.57
N GLY A 16 -16.23 1.23 17.12
CA GLY A 16 -16.62 0.25 16.09
C GLY A 16 -15.80 0.36 14.81
N GLN A 17 -16.26 -0.29 13.73
CA GLN A 17 -15.62 -0.20 12.41
C GLN A 17 -15.94 1.14 11.73
N ARG A 18 -14.92 1.82 11.20
CA ARG A 18 -15.08 3.17 10.65
C ARG A 18 -14.09 3.50 9.54
N PHE A 19 -14.57 4.20 8.52
CA PHE A 19 -13.72 5.00 7.64
C PHE A 19 -13.22 6.24 8.38
N TYR A 20 -11.98 6.18 8.87
CA TYR A 20 -11.38 7.17 9.74
C TYR A 20 -10.61 8.20 8.92
N ASP A 21 -11.25 9.34 8.67
CA ASP A 21 -10.61 10.57 8.16
C ASP A 21 -9.61 10.36 7.02
N ARG A 22 -10.08 9.75 5.93
CA ARG A 22 -9.22 9.31 4.83
C ARG A 22 -8.94 10.44 3.85
N TRP A 23 -7.76 10.40 3.24
CA TRP A 23 -7.38 11.31 2.16
C TRP A 23 -7.02 10.52 0.91
N ASN A 24 -7.54 10.97 -0.23
CA ASN A 24 -7.33 10.35 -1.53
C ASN A 24 -7.00 11.38 -2.61
N ILE A 25 -6.59 10.86 -3.77
CA ILE A 25 -6.65 11.53 -5.07
C ILE A 25 -7.79 10.85 -5.85
N ASP A 26 -8.89 11.57 -6.06
CA ASP A 26 -10.13 11.02 -6.64
C ASP A 26 -9.97 10.40 -8.04
N PRO A 27 -9.30 11.05 -9.03
CA PRO A 27 -9.10 10.46 -10.35
C PRO A 27 -8.37 9.11 -10.35
N ASN A 28 -7.52 8.87 -9.34
CA ASN A 28 -6.68 7.68 -9.23
C ASN A 28 -7.25 6.64 -8.25
N ASP A 29 -8.34 6.97 -7.54
CA ASP A 29 -8.91 6.17 -6.43
C ASP A 29 -7.86 5.71 -5.41
N TRP A 30 -6.82 6.53 -5.21
CA TRP A 30 -5.71 6.18 -4.33
C TRP A 30 -5.81 6.92 -3.01
N PHE A 31 -6.07 6.15 -1.95
CA PHE A 31 -6.04 6.63 -0.57
C PHE A 31 -4.61 6.65 -0.04
N TRP A 32 -3.98 7.82 -0.09
CA TRP A 32 -2.60 8.01 0.35
C TRP A 32 -2.48 8.26 1.86
N LEU A 33 -3.59 8.49 2.57
CA LEU A 33 -3.66 8.46 4.03
C LEU A 33 -4.96 7.78 4.48
N ASP A 34 -4.87 6.55 4.97
CA ASP A 34 -6.01 5.77 5.46
C ASP A 34 -5.62 4.84 6.62
N THR A 35 -6.10 5.15 7.82
CA THR A 35 -5.96 4.33 9.03
C THR A 35 -7.28 3.67 9.43
N SER A 36 -8.27 3.63 8.53
CA SER A 36 -9.61 3.09 8.80
C SER A 36 -9.57 1.66 9.33
N GLY A 37 -10.47 1.35 10.25
CA GLY A 37 -10.52 0.02 10.87
C GLY A 37 -11.51 -0.05 12.02
N PHE A 38 -11.38 -1.10 12.82
CA PHE A 38 -12.16 -1.27 14.05
C PHE A 38 -11.44 -0.61 15.21
N GLY A 39 -12.09 0.35 15.87
CA GLY A 39 -11.40 1.12 16.90
C GLY A 39 -12.31 1.97 17.75
N ILE A 40 -11.68 2.90 18.47
CA ILE A 40 -12.33 3.96 19.23
C ILE A 40 -11.59 5.27 19.00
N GLY A 41 -12.29 6.39 19.14
CA GLY A 41 -11.62 7.67 19.09
C GLY A 41 -12.51 8.85 19.40
N ALA A 42 -11.90 10.03 19.33
CA ALA A 42 -12.52 11.31 19.57
C ALA A 42 -12.12 12.31 18.47
N TYR A 43 -13.07 13.12 18.05
CA TYR A 43 -12.88 14.22 17.10
C TYR A 43 -13.19 15.55 17.78
N ASN A 44 -12.68 16.61 17.16
CA ASN A 44 -13.03 18.01 17.48
C ASN A 44 -12.75 18.38 18.94
N ILE A 45 -11.65 17.90 19.51
CA ILE A 45 -11.18 18.39 20.81
C ILE A 45 -10.52 19.74 20.54
N HIS A 46 -11.23 20.83 20.81
CA HIS A 46 -10.72 22.17 20.54
C HIS A 46 -9.49 22.46 21.41
N LEU A 47 -8.37 22.79 20.78
CA LEU A 47 -7.11 23.05 21.46
C LEU A 47 -6.37 24.19 20.75
N GLY A 48 -6.50 25.42 21.25
CA GLY A 48 -5.84 26.59 20.66
C GLY A 48 -6.32 26.88 19.23
N PRO A 49 -5.43 27.08 18.25
CA PRO A 49 -5.81 27.47 16.89
C PRO A 49 -6.41 26.35 16.02
N GLY A 50 -6.55 25.13 16.56
CA GLY A 50 -6.99 23.96 15.80
C GLY A 50 -7.72 22.93 16.63
N ASN A 51 -7.96 21.77 16.05
CA ASN A 51 -8.72 20.69 16.64
C ASN A 51 -7.88 19.41 16.75
N LEU A 52 -7.80 18.83 17.94
CA LEU A 52 -7.13 17.57 18.19
C LEU A 52 -8.07 16.39 17.96
N TYR A 53 -7.63 15.45 17.14
CA TYR A 53 -8.30 14.19 16.82
C TYR A 53 -7.42 13.06 17.36
N LEU A 54 -8.03 12.10 18.03
CA LEU A 54 -7.35 10.95 18.61
C LEU A 54 -8.10 9.67 18.21
N ALA A 55 -7.36 8.65 17.81
CA ALA A 55 -7.91 7.33 17.61
C ALA A 55 -6.94 6.23 18.03
N TRP A 56 -7.51 5.14 18.52
CA TRP A 56 -6.87 3.85 18.58
C TRP A 56 -7.65 2.92 17.65
N ILE A 57 -6.93 2.26 16.75
CA ILE A 57 -7.51 1.40 15.71
C ILE A 57 -6.76 0.08 15.75
N GLY A 58 -7.50 -1.00 15.95
CA GLY A 58 -6.98 -2.35 15.83
C GLY A 58 -7.23 -2.86 14.41
N ALA A 59 -6.20 -3.40 13.79
CA ALA A 59 -6.32 -4.16 12.56
C ALA A 59 -5.88 -5.60 12.83
N ASN A 60 -6.68 -6.55 12.34
CA ASN A 60 -6.22 -7.93 12.22
C ASN A 60 -5.45 -8.02 10.91
N GLN A 61 -4.19 -8.44 10.98
CA GLN A 61 -3.54 -9.01 9.82
C GLN A 61 -3.81 -10.51 9.90
N ASP A 62 -4.86 -10.93 9.19
CA ASP A 62 -5.24 -12.34 9.08
C ASP A 62 -4.09 -13.10 8.44
N ASN A 63 -3.49 -14.00 9.22
CA ASN A 63 -2.35 -14.83 8.87
C ASN A 63 -1.30 -14.12 8.00
N LEU A 64 -0.22 -13.69 8.64
CA LEU A 64 1.04 -13.53 7.93
C LEU A 64 1.42 -14.91 7.34
N ASN A 65 0.89 -15.17 6.14
CA ASN A 65 1.35 -16.18 5.21
C ASN A 65 2.72 -15.71 4.74
N LEU A 66 3.67 -15.72 5.67
CA LEU A 66 5.11 -15.62 5.41
C LEU A 66 5.57 -16.73 4.46
N LEU A 67 4.68 -17.69 4.23
CA LEU A 67 4.79 -18.94 3.52
C LEU A 67 3.49 -19.03 2.72
N GLY A 68 3.52 -18.63 1.45
CA GLY A 68 2.34 -18.63 0.59
C GLY A 68 1.59 -19.96 0.68
N ASN A 69 0.26 -19.93 0.49
CA ASN A 69 -0.57 -21.12 0.35
C ASN A 69 0.18 -22.20 -0.45
N ASN A 70 0.51 -23.33 0.19
CA ASN A 70 1.19 -24.47 -0.44
C ASN A 70 2.56 -24.19 -1.08
N GLY A 71 3.42 -23.38 -0.45
CA GLY A 71 4.85 -23.36 -0.76
C GLY A 71 5.51 -24.69 -0.38
N THR A 72 5.51 -25.66 -1.29
CA THR A 72 6.24 -26.94 -1.11
C THR A 72 7.74 -26.64 -1.06
N PHE A 73 8.36 -26.68 0.12
CA PHE A 73 9.82 -26.65 0.22
C PHE A 73 10.34 -28.08 0.14
N GLY A 74 11.20 -28.34 -0.84
CA GLY A 74 11.89 -29.60 -0.99
C GLY A 74 13.24 -29.41 -1.65
N VAL A 75 14.29 -29.87 -0.96
CA VAL A 75 15.56 -30.27 -1.57
C VAL A 75 15.56 -31.79 -1.48
N ASN A 76 15.70 -32.49 -2.61
CA ASN A 76 15.73 -33.95 -2.70
C ASN A 76 14.53 -34.71 -2.09
N GLY A 77 13.30 -34.32 -2.45
CA GLY A 77 12.12 -35.19 -2.26
C GLY A 77 11.52 -35.26 -0.85
N ALA A 78 12.05 -34.52 0.14
CA ALA A 78 11.37 -34.32 1.42
C ALA A 78 10.42 -33.12 1.32
N GLN A 79 9.10 -33.36 1.44
CA GLN A 79 8.06 -32.32 1.45
C GLN A 79 7.73 -31.96 2.89
N GLY A 80 8.11 -30.76 3.33
CA GLY A 80 7.64 -30.17 4.59
C GLY A 80 6.61 -29.08 4.32
N GLN A 81 5.38 -29.24 4.84
CA GLN A 81 4.39 -28.16 4.88
C GLN A 81 4.77 -27.19 6.00
N LEU A 82 4.77 -25.89 5.72
CA LEU A 82 5.08 -24.88 6.74
C LEU A 82 3.77 -24.33 7.32
N ASN A 83 3.58 -24.50 8.62
CA ASN A 83 2.41 -23.99 9.34
C ASN A 83 2.53 -22.47 9.56
N SER A 84 1.42 -21.75 9.50
CA SER A 84 1.35 -20.29 9.58
C SER A 84 1.97 -19.74 10.88
N ILE A 85 2.61 -18.56 10.79
CA ILE A 85 2.83 -17.72 11.97
C ILE A 85 1.46 -17.10 12.23
N GLY A 86 0.82 -17.46 13.35
CA GLY A 86 -0.58 -17.10 13.64
C GLY A 86 -0.87 -15.60 13.53
N ASP A 87 -2.16 -15.25 13.60
CA ASP A 87 -2.66 -13.90 13.36
C ASP A 87 -1.87 -12.83 14.15
N GLN A 88 -1.35 -11.84 13.41
CA GLN A 88 -0.68 -10.68 14.00
C GLN A 88 -1.68 -9.53 14.09
N PHE A 89 -1.75 -8.93 15.28
CA PHE A 89 -2.64 -7.82 15.54
C PHE A 89 -1.85 -6.53 15.50
N GLU A 90 -2.15 -5.67 14.54
CA GLU A 90 -1.60 -4.32 14.45
C GLU A 90 -2.45 -3.37 15.30
N GLN A 91 -1.76 -2.56 16.09
CA GLN A 91 -2.31 -1.54 16.96
C GLN A 91 -1.86 -0.18 16.44
N THR A 92 -2.80 0.62 15.96
CA THR A 92 -2.56 1.96 15.42
C THR A 92 -3.05 3.01 16.39
N PHE A 93 -2.16 3.91 16.79
CA PHE A 93 -2.46 5.13 17.52
C PHE A 93 -2.33 6.31 16.55
N ASP A 94 -3.45 6.96 16.23
CA ASP A 94 -3.53 8.07 15.29
C ASP A 94 -3.84 9.36 16.06
N VAL A 95 -2.97 10.36 15.89
CA VAL A 95 -3.08 11.69 16.50
C VAL A 95 -3.02 12.72 15.38
N ARG A 96 -4.06 13.55 15.26
CA ARG A 96 -4.08 14.64 14.26
C ARG A 96 -4.40 15.96 14.91
N TYR A 97 -3.71 17.00 14.47
CA TYR A 97 -4.02 18.37 14.83
C TYR A 97 -4.43 19.14 13.59
N ARG A 98 -5.71 19.48 13.49
CA ARG A 98 -6.37 19.89 12.26
C ARG A 98 -6.82 21.34 12.26
N ASP A 99 -7.03 21.85 11.05
CA ASP A 99 -7.62 23.16 10.79
C ASP A 99 -6.86 24.34 11.41
N VAL A 100 -5.53 24.24 11.51
CA VAL A 100 -4.71 25.36 11.98
C VAL A 100 -4.64 26.40 10.87
N ASP A 101 -5.31 27.54 11.07
CA ASP A 101 -5.25 28.66 10.14
C ASP A 101 -3.87 29.34 10.21
N ILE A 102 -3.19 29.42 9.07
CA ILE A 102 -1.88 30.07 8.93
C ILE A 102 -1.95 31.33 8.05
N GLY A 103 -3.15 31.85 7.77
CA GLY A 103 -3.44 33.08 7.02
C GLY A 103 -3.49 32.91 5.50
N PHE A 104 -2.84 31.89 4.95
CA PHE A 104 -2.85 31.53 3.53
C PHE A 104 -3.22 30.06 3.33
N GLY A 105 -4.17 29.58 4.11
CA GLY A 105 -4.64 28.20 4.06
C GLY A 105 -4.64 27.55 5.44
N LYS A 106 -5.00 26.27 5.47
CA LYS A 106 -5.07 25.46 6.69
C LYS A 106 -3.97 24.43 6.71
N LEU A 107 -3.38 24.24 7.87
CA LEU A 107 -2.38 23.21 8.13
C LEU A 107 -2.98 22.11 9.01
N ASN A 108 -2.74 20.87 8.63
CA ASN A 108 -3.08 19.68 9.41
C ASN A 108 -1.77 18.93 9.70
N PHE A 109 -1.58 18.53 10.95
CA PHE A 109 -0.46 17.70 11.39
C PHE A 109 -0.97 16.30 11.69
N ILE A 110 -0.19 15.29 11.31
CA ILE A 110 -0.53 13.88 11.49
C ILE A 110 0.64 13.19 12.18
N GLY A 111 0.34 12.41 13.21
CA GLY A 111 1.26 11.50 13.87
C GLY A 111 0.60 10.14 14.04
N ILE A 112 1.28 9.09 13.60
CA ILE A 112 0.79 7.71 13.63
C ILE A 112 1.87 6.85 14.27
N GLY A 113 1.48 6.11 15.31
CA GLY A 113 2.31 5.11 15.95
C GLY A 113 1.68 3.74 15.81
N ASN A 114 2.46 2.75 15.36
CA ASN A 114 2.00 1.40 15.13
C ASN A 114 2.80 0.39 15.96
N TYR A 115 2.11 -0.64 16.44
CA TYR A 115 2.70 -1.76 17.14
C TYR A 115 2.09 -3.06 16.65
N ILE A 116 2.94 -3.99 16.23
CA ILE A 116 2.58 -5.38 15.96
C ILE A 116 3.28 -6.26 16.98
N LYS A 117 2.51 -7.08 17.68
CA LYS A 117 3.07 -8.09 18.56
C LYS A 117 3.64 -9.25 17.74
N GLY A 118 4.87 -9.65 18.05
CA GLY A 118 5.50 -10.82 17.47
C GLY A 118 4.77 -12.10 17.84
N GLY A 119 4.61 -12.99 16.85
CA GLY A 119 4.13 -14.35 17.03
C GLY A 119 5.27 -15.36 17.12
N VAL A 120 5.12 -16.34 18.01
CA VAL A 120 5.96 -17.53 18.09
C VAL A 120 5.35 -18.62 17.20
N VAL A 121 6.15 -19.23 16.31
CA VAL A 121 5.73 -20.46 15.62
C VAL A 121 5.56 -21.54 16.67
N THR A 122 4.32 -21.98 16.86
CA THR A 122 4.05 -23.15 17.70
C THR A 122 4.19 -24.39 16.83
N ASN A 123 5.32 -25.10 16.99
CA ASN A 123 5.57 -26.46 16.52
C ASN A 123 5.27 -26.77 15.04
N GLY A 124 6.31 -26.63 14.21
CA GLY A 124 6.49 -27.47 13.04
C GLY A 124 7.96 -27.88 12.98
N THR A 125 8.31 -29.07 13.45
CA THR A 125 9.66 -29.63 13.27
C THR A 125 9.91 -29.81 11.78
N GLN A 126 10.69 -28.91 11.16
CA GLN A 126 11.04 -29.01 9.74
C GLN A 126 12.45 -29.56 9.58
N THR A 127 12.58 -30.68 8.89
CA THR A 127 13.85 -31.32 8.54
C THR A 127 14.32 -30.83 7.18
N PHE A 128 15.52 -30.26 7.09
CA PHE A 128 16.21 -30.04 5.83
C PHE A 128 17.45 -30.91 5.75
N THR A 129 17.72 -31.47 4.57
CA THR A 129 18.97 -32.17 4.29
C THR A 129 20.00 -31.14 3.84
N ASN A 130 21.00 -30.88 4.68
CA ASN A 130 22.06 -29.93 4.36
C ASN A 130 22.98 -30.46 3.24
N VAL A 131 23.92 -29.63 2.78
CA VAL A 131 24.88 -29.98 1.70
C VAL A 131 25.73 -31.22 2.04
N LEU A 132 25.79 -31.60 3.33
CA LEU A 132 26.51 -32.76 3.85
C LEU A 132 25.60 -33.98 4.12
N GLY A 133 24.30 -33.89 3.86
CA GLY A 133 23.35 -35.00 4.03
C GLY A 133 22.73 -35.14 5.43
N ALA A 134 22.95 -34.19 6.35
CA ALA A 134 22.38 -34.25 7.71
C ALA A 134 21.00 -33.56 7.79
N THR A 135 20.17 -34.05 8.72
CA THR A 135 18.83 -33.54 9.04
C THR A 135 18.91 -32.48 10.14
N ASP A 136 18.59 -31.23 9.79
CA ASP A 136 18.56 -30.12 10.74
C ASP A 136 17.12 -29.61 10.96
N THR A 137 16.78 -29.25 12.20
CA THR A 137 15.51 -28.66 12.64
C THR A 137 15.64 -27.15 12.79
N VAL A 138 14.63 -26.40 12.36
CA VAL A 138 14.67 -24.94 12.44
C VAL A 138 13.40 -24.33 13.03
N ASN A 139 13.56 -23.51 14.08
CA ASN A 139 12.49 -22.72 14.68
C ASN A 139 12.61 -21.26 14.24
N VAL A 140 11.50 -20.70 13.75
CA VAL A 140 11.40 -19.29 13.36
C VAL A 140 10.42 -18.59 14.29
N SER A 141 10.81 -17.43 14.81
CA SER A 141 9.89 -16.54 15.52
C SER A 141 9.88 -15.18 14.85
N SER A 142 8.77 -14.45 14.99
CA SER A 142 8.73 -13.03 14.65
C SER A 142 8.90 -12.22 15.92
N SER A 143 9.75 -11.19 15.89
CA SER A 143 9.84 -10.25 17.00
C SER A 143 8.69 -9.24 16.93
N ASP A 144 8.43 -8.58 18.05
CA ASP A 144 7.63 -7.36 18.06
C ASP A 144 8.15 -6.35 17.04
N ALA A 145 7.24 -5.64 16.41
CA ALA A 145 7.54 -4.62 15.43
C ALA A 145 6.85 -3.30 15.81
N TYR A 146 7.58 -2.21 15.62
CA TYR A 146 7.14 -0.87 15.96
C TYR A 146 7.28 0.01 14.72
N GLY A 147 6.38 0.96 14.56
CA GLY A 147 6.45 1.97 13.51
C GLY A 147 6.02 3.32 14.03
N GLY A 148 6.64 4.37 13.50
CA GLY A 148 6.28 5.74 13.81
C GLY A 148 6.43 6.60 12.57
N GLY A 149 5.39 7.35 12.25
CA GLY A 149 5.36 8.19 11.06
C GLY A 149 4.37 9.33 11.21
N GLY A 150 4.36 10.21 10.23
CA GLY A 150 3.50 11.36 10.25
C GLY A 150 3.90 12.38 9.21
N GLY A 151 3.33 13.56 9.32
CA GLY A 151 3.65 14.65 8.42
C GLY A 151 2.63 15.77 8.48
N LEU A 152 2.50 16.48 7.37
CA LEU A 152 1.67 17.66 7.29
C LEU A 152 0.90 17.71 5.97
N ILE A 153 -0.30 18.27 6.04
CA ILE A 153 -1.17 18.55 4.90
C ILE A 153 -1.53 20.03 4.97
N TRP A 154 -1.09 20.78 3.97
CA TRP A 154 -1.51 22.15 3.76
C TRP A 154 -2.56 22.21 2.65
N GLU A 155 -3.62 22.99 2.87
CA GLU A 155 -4.67 23.20 1.87
C GLU A 155 -5.06 24.67 1.81
N TYR A 156 -5.12 25.20 0.59
CA TYR A 156 -5.69 26.51 0.29
C TYR A 156 -7.03 26.34 -0.40
N ASP A 157 -8.09 26.85 0.22
CA ASP A 157 -9.44 26.88 -0.34
C ASP A 157 -9.62 28.17 -1.16
N TYR A 158 -9.82 28.03 -2.47
CA TYR A 158 -10.09 29.16 -3.38
C TYR A 158 -11.57 29.58 -3.35
N GLY A 159 -12.41 28.91 -2.56
CA GLY A 159 -13.86 28.98 -2.66
C GLY A 159 -14.39 28.20 -3.87
N ASN A 160 -15.70 28.24 -4.08
CA ASN A 160 -16.37 27.55 -5.19
C ASN A 160 -15.97 26.05 -5.30
N LYS A 161 -15.83 25.37 -4.15
CA LYS A 161 -15.41 23.95 -4.07
C LYS A 161 -14.07 23.67 -4.78
N SER A 162 -13.16 24.64 -4.77
CA SER A 162 -11.86 24.56 -5.42
C SER A 162 -10.77 24.66 -4.36
N TYR A 163 -9.73 23.83 -4.46
CA TYR A 163 -8.65 23.81 -3.49
C TYR A 163 -7.33 23.44 -4.15
N PHE A 164 -6.23 23.91 -3.55
CA PHE A 164 -4.90 23.37 -3.80
C PHE A 164 -4.37 22.75 -2.51
N ARG A 165 -3.88 21.52 -2.61
CA ARG A 165 -3.40 20.71 -1.51
C ARG A 165 -1.96 20.30 -1.74
N LEU A 166 -1.15 20.42 -0.69
CA LEU A 166 0.18 19.85 -0.61
C LEU A 166 0.28 18.98 0.64
N ALA A 167 0.83 17.78 0.51
CA ALA A 167 1.10 16.92 1.65
C ALA A 167 2.51 16.33 1.57
N GLY A 168 3.10 16.14 2.74
CA GLY A 168 4.37 15.42 2.90
C GLY A 168 4.27 14.51 4.12
N LEU A 169 4.51 13.21 3.92
CA LEU A 169 4.47 12.18 4.96
C LEU A 169 5.78 11.39 4.97
N ALA A 170 6.24 11.00 6.15
CA ALA A 170 7.43 10.20 6.36
C ALA A 170 7.23 9.23 7.52
N GLY A 171 7.60 7.97 7.32
CA GLY A 171 7.41 6.91 8.30
C GLY A 171 8.53 5.88 8.28
N TRP A 172 8.76 5.27 9.44
CA TRP A 172 9.75 4.22 9.65
C TRP A 172 9.15 3.05 10.42
N GLY A 173 9.59 1.85 10.10
CA GLY A 173 9.08 0.64 10.73
C GLY A 173 7.73 0.24 10.16
N VAL A 174 6.82 -0.22 11.02
CA VAL A 174 5.45 -0.59 10.63
C VAL A 174 4.58 0.65 10.38
N THR A 175 5.02 1.64 9.61
CA THR A 175 4.20 2.82 9.33
C THR A 175 3.28 2.55 8.16
N ASN A 176 1.98 2.52 8.43
CA ASN A 176 0.96 2.36 7.42
C ASN A 176 0.28 3.72 7.20
N PHE A 177 0.74 4.47 6.20
CA PHE A 177 -0.07 5.57 5.64
C PHE A 177 -1.23 5.03 4.80
N SER A 178 -1.16 3.77 4.37
CA SER A 178 -2.25 2.98 3.80
C SER A 178 -1.98 1.50 4.10
N ALA A 179 -3.01 0.72 4.41
CA ALA A 179 -2.88 -0.69 4.74
C ALA A 179 -2.34 -1.51 3.54
N GLU A 180 -1.05 -1.82 3.52
CA GLU A 180 -0.43 -2.87 2.68
C GLU A 180 1.09 -2.92 2.96
N ASN A 181 1.52 -3.69 3.97
CA ASN A 181 2.96 -3.90 4.21
C ASN A 181 3.31 -5.31 4.68
N THR A 182 2.57 -6.35 4.29
CA THR A 182 2.82 -7.71 4.79
C THR A 182 3.14 -8.69 3.68
N GLY A 183 4.43 -8.86 3.38
CA GLY A 183 4.83 -9.65 2.22
C GLY A 183 6.21 -10.32 2.24
N GLN A 184 6.48 -11.13 3.26
CA GLN A 184 7.38 -12.33 3.22
C GLN A 184 8.86 -12.20 3.65
N SER A 185 9.19 -12.84 4.78
CA SER A 185 10.44 -12.71 5.55
C SER A 185 11.33 -13.96 5.59
N LEU A 186 10.93 -15.10 5.01
CA LEU A 186 11.66 -16.37 5.19
C LEU A 186 13.01 -16.46 4.47
N ASN A 187 13.18 -15.79 3.33
CA ASN A 187 14.41 -15.90 2.54
C ASN A 187 15.64 -15.29 3.23
N ALA A 188 15.44 -14.26 4.06
CA ALA A 188 16.51 -13.65 4.86
C ALA A 188 16.98 -14.58 5.99
N PHE A 189 16.07 -15.41 6.51
CA PHE A 189 16.37 -16.38 7.55
C PHE A 189 17.04 -17.64 6.98
N GLU A 190 16.66 -18.09 5.79
CA GLU A 190 17.35 -19.17 5.06
C GLU A 190 18.80 -18.80 4.70
N GLN A 191 19.07 -17.54 4.34
CA GLN A 191 20.45 -17.05 4.17
C GLN A 191 21.21 -17.00 5.51
N GLY A 192 20.52 -16.67 6.60
CA GLY A 192 21.08 -16.71 7.95
C GLY A 192 21.55 -18.11 8.37
N VAL A 193 20.69 -19.11 8.16
CA VAL A 193 21.00 -20.53 8.45
C VAL A 193 22.11 -21.05 7.51
N ASN A 194 22.03 -20.79 6.20
CA ASN A 194 23.07 -21.19 5.25
C ASN A 194 24.42 -20.53 5.55
N GLY A 195 24.42 -19.27 6.00
CA GLY A 195 25.61 -18.55 6.45
C GLY A 195 26.26 -19.20 7.66
N LEU A 196 25.45 -19.55 8.68
CA LEU A 196 25.94 -20.23 9.89
C LEU A 196 26.52 -21.62 9.58
N LEU A 197 25.86 -22.39 8.72
CA LEU A 197 26.30 -23.73 8.30
C LEU A 197 27.63 -23.74 7.51
N ILE A 198 28.00 -22.61 6.89
CA ILE A 198 29.31 -22.43 6.22
C ILE A 198 30.30 -21.61 7.05
N GLY A 199 30.02 -21.42 8.35
CA GLY A 199 30.94 -20.79 9.31
C GLY A 199 30.92 -19.25 9.32
N LYS A 200 29.88 -18.61 8.80
CA LYS A 200 29.66 -17.16 8.93
C LYS A 200 28.73 -16.86 10.10
N SER A 201 29.10 -15.91 10.95
CA SER A 201 28.23 -15.46 12.04
C SER A 201 27.12 -14.55 11.52
N GLU A 202 25.86 -14.94 11.70
CA GLU A 202 24.70 -14.11 11.39
C GLU A 202 23.99 -13.73 12.70
N PRO A 203 23.68 -12.44 12.93
CA PRO A 203 23.33 -11.93 14.26
C PRO A 203 21.99 -12.43 14.83
N ASN A 204 21.17 -13.10 14.01
CA ASN A 204 19.81 -13.50 14.38
C ASN A 204 19.56 -15.01 14.27
N VAL A 205 20.60 -15.83 14.06
CA VAL A 205 20.50 -17.30 13.97
C VAL A 205 21.52 -17.93 14.90
N HIS A 206 21.08 -18.84 15.76
CA HIS A 206 21.95 -19.54 16.70
C HIS A 206 21.56 -21.00 16.82
N GLU A 207 22.56 -21.88 16.94
CA GLU A 207 22.34 -23.29 17.23
C GLU A 207 22.05 -23.45 18.72
N VAL A 208 20.91 -24.05 19.05
CA VAL A 208 20.45 -24.26 20.43
C VAL A 208 20.66 -25.70 20.91
N ALA A 209 20.75 -26.63 19.97
CA ALA A 209 21.16 -28.02 20.16
C ALA A 209 21.76 -28.53 18.84
N PRO A 210 22.55 -29.62 18.83
CA PRO A 210 23.11 -30.17 17.60
C PRO A 210 22.05 -30.38 16.52
N GLY A 211 22.18 -29.63 15.42
CA GLY A 211 21.21 -29.66 14.31
C GLY A 211 19.86 -29.02 14.62
N VAL A 212 19.77 -28.16 15.64
CA VAL A 212 18.58 -27.36 15.96
C VAL A 212 18.95 -25.88 16.00
N PHE A 213 18.34 -25.10 15.11
CA PHE A 213 18.63 -23.67 14.95
C PHE A 213 17.41 -22.82 15.28
N ASP A 214 17.63 -21.77 16.07
CA ASP A 214 16.64 -20.76 16.41
C ASP A 214 17.01 -19.42 15.79
N GLY A 215 16.00 -18.69 15.32
CA GLY A 215 16.17 -17.28 15.07
C GLY A 215 14.90 -16.47 15.03
N SER A 216 15.11 -15.15 15.08
CA SER A 216 14.05 -14.16 15.10
C SER A 216 14.18 -13.23 13.91
N ILE A 217 13.04 -12.96 13.26
CA ILE A 217 12.95 -12.05 12.13
C ILE A 217 12.09 -10.83 12.48
N ASN A 218 12.59 -9.65 12.09
CA ASN A 218 11.80 -8.42 12.08
C ASN A 218 11.85 -7.81 10.67
N PRO A 219 10.85 -8.08 9.80
CA PRO A 219 10.87 -7.58 8.44
C PRO A 219 10.79 -6.04 8.38
N TYR A 220 10.26 -5.41 9.43
CA TYR A 220 9.97 -3.99 9.44
C TYR A 220 11.13 -3.11 9.93
N ARG A 221 12.20 -3.71 10.49
CA ARG A 221 13.28 -2.94 11.15
C ARG A 221 13.97 -1.92 10.24
N ALA A 222 14.04 -2.19 8.95
CA ALA A 222 14.63 -1.29 7.95
C ALA A 222 13.57 -0.66 7.02
N ALA A 223 12.28 -0.91 7.28
CA ALA A 223 11.20 -0.40 6.47
C ALA A 223 11.04 1.12 6.66
N HIS A 224 10.71 1.80 5.58
CA HIS A 224 10.40 3.22 5.59
C HIS A 224 9.52 3.57 4.40
N GLU A 225 8.77 4.65 4.54
CA GLU A 225 7.89 5.17 3.50
C GLU A 225 7.91 6.69 3.50
N PHE A 226 7.99 7.27 2.31
CA PHE A 226 7.97 8.71 2.07
C PHE A 226 6.93 9.02 1.00
N ARG A 227 6.08 10.01 1.25
CA ARG A 227 5.07 10.47 0.30
C ARG A 227 5.09 11.98 0.18
N VAL A 228 5.01 12.46 -1.06
CA VAL A 228 4.75 13.86 -1.38
C VAL A 228 3.58 13.89 -2.34
N ILE A 229 2.55 14.67 -2.01
CA ILE A 229 1.32 14.80 -2.80
C ILE A 229 1.10 16.27 -3.13
N ALA A 230 0.68 16.54 -4.36
CA ALA A 230 0.11 17.80 -4.78
C ALA A 230 -1.19 17.54 -5.56
N GLU A 231 -2.26 18.25 -5.23
CA GLU A 231 -3.56 18.11 -5.90
C GLU A 231 -4.22 19.47 -6.02
N TRP A 232 -4.66 19.82 -7.22
CA TRP A 232 -5.32 21.09 -7.53
C TRP A 232 -6.63 20.85 -8.24
N VAL A 233 -7.72 21.00 -7.49
CA VAL A 233 -9.07 21.01 -8.04
C VAL A 233 -9.50 22.46 -8.22
N TYR A 234 -9.86 22.84 -9.44
CA TYR A 234 -10.25 24.20 -9.74
C TYR A 234 -11.47 24.27 -10.64
N ASN A 235 -12.55 24.87 -10.12
CA ASN A 235 -13.77 25.18 -10.85
C ASN A 235 -13.64 26.60 -11.41
N VAL A 236 -13.02 26.71 -12.59
CA VAL A 236 -12.67 27.98 -13.24
C VAL A 236 -13.91 28.83 -13.51
N ASN A 237 -14.96 28.20 -14.06
CA ASN A 237 -16.25 28.81 -14.34
C ASN A 237 -17.32 27.71 -14.49
N ASP A 238 -18.56 28.10 -14.77
CA ASP A 238 -19.68 27.17 -14.91
C ASP A 238 -19.51 26.13 -16.03
N CYS A 239 -18.66 26.39 -17.03
CA CYS A 239 -18.42 25.50 -18.16
C CYS A 239 -17.16 24.66 -18.02
N PHE A 240 -16.25 24.98 -17.09
CA PHE A 240 -14.93 24.34 -17.06
C PHE A 240 -14.40 24.16 -15.64
N SER A 241 -14.06 22.90 -15.36
CA SER A 241 -13.39 22.48 -14.13
C SER A 241 -12.24 21.54 -14.48
N TYR A 242 -11.25 21.45 -13.61
CA TYR A 242 -10.22 20.42 -13.74
C TYR A 242 -9.72 19.95 -12.38
N ASP A 243 -9.03 18.82 -12.45
CA ASP A 243 -8.17 18.30 -11.39
C ASP A 243 -6.77 18.04 -11.99
N LEU A 244 -5.74 18.48 -11.28
CA LEU A 244 -4.33 18.24 -11.58
C LEU A 244 -3.70 17.63 -10.33
N TRP A 245 -3.08 16.46 -10.47
CA TRP A 245 -2.42 15.81 -9.36
C TRP A 245 -1.00 15.40 -9.71
N ALA A 246 -0.16 15.35 -8.70
CA ALA A 246 1.18 14.82 -8.75
C ALA A 246 1.52 14.13 -7.43
N TYR A 247 2.30 13.07 -7.50
CA TYR A 247 2.80 12.39 -6.31
C TYR A 247 4.15 11.76 -6.53
N TRP A 248 4.88 11.64 -5.43
CA TRP A 248 6.00 10.73 -5.28
C TRP A 248 5.75 9.87 -4.04
N ASP A 249 5.89 8.55 -4.20
CA ASP A 249 5.77 7.54 -3.16
C ASP A 249 7.02 6.66 -3.23
N GLU A 250 7.88 6.76 -2.22
CA GLU A 250 8.98 5.82 -2.01
C GLU A 250 8.60 4.91 -0.84
N ASN A 251 8.63 3.61 -1.08
CA ASN A 251 8.38 2.62 -0.05
C ASN A 251 9.47 1.55 -0.08
N ASN A 252 10.12 1.37 1.07
CA ASN A 252 11.02 0.28 1.35
C ASN A 252 10.40 -0.67 2.38
N GLN A 253 10.19 -1.93 2.00
CA GLN A 253 9.59 -2.91 2.89
C GLN A 253 10.59 -3.50 3.90
N GLY A 254 11.84 -3.03 3.91
CA GLY A 254 12.89 -3.47 4.84
C GLY A 254 13.56 -4.79 4.45
N PHE A 255 12.96 -5.57 3.57
CA PHE A 255 13.47 -6.87 3.10
C PHE A 255 13.31 -7.06 1.59
N THR A 256 13.99 -8.09 1.09
CA THR A 256 14.05 -8.44 -0.33
C THR A 256 13.25 -9.73 -0.53
N THR A 257 12.14 -9.70 -1.28
CA THR A 257 11.41 -10.93 -1.61
C THR A 257 12.26 -11.76 -2.56
N VAL A 258 12.56 -13.01 -2.20
CA VAL A 258 13.26 -13.93 -3.09
C VAL A 258 12.29 -14.99 -3.59
N GLY A 259 12.03 -15.00 -4.90
CA GLY A 259 11.25 -16.05 -5.56
C GLY A 259 12.15 -17.18 -6.05
N LYS A 260 11.77 -18.43 -5.81
CA LYS A 260 12.36 -19.60 -6.47
C LYS A 260 11.52 -19.95 -7.70
N ASN A 261 12.15 -20.07 -8.85
CA ASN A 261 11.48 -20.64 -10.02
C ASN A 261 11.34 -22.15 -9.81
N ALA A 262 10.12 -22.62 -9.51
CA ALA A 262 9.80 -24.03 -9.37
C ALA A 262 9.65 -24.68 -10.76
N SER A 263 10.71 -24.69 -11.55
CA SER A 263 10.76 -25.43 -12.81
C SER A 263 12.11 -26.13 -12.94
N THR A 264 12.07 -27.45 -12.70
CA THR A 264 13.00 -28.49 -13.17
C THR A 264 14.49 -28.38 -12.79
N ASN A 265 14.90 -29.20 -11.81
CA ASN A 265 16.14 -30.00 -11.73
C ASN A 265 17.50 -29.48 -12.23
N THR A 266 17.76 -28.18 -12.24
CA THR A 266 19.13 -27.65 -12.41
C THR A 266 19.20 -26.25 -11.80
N THR A 267 20.08 -26.08 -10.80
CA THR A 267 20.53 -24.81 -10.22
C THR A 267 19.41 -23.76 -10.03
N GLY A 268 18.72 -23.80 -8.88
CA GLY A 268 17.68 -22.83 -8.55
C GLY A 268 18.21 -21.39 -8.65
N THR A 269 17.71 -20.64 -9.64
CA THR A 269 18.00 -19.21 -9.74
C THR A 269 17.04 -18.48 -8.80
N PHE A 270 17.62 -17.78 -7.83
CA PHE A 270 16.90 -16.96 -6.87
C PHE A 270 16.68 -15.56 -7.46
N TYR A 271 15.42 -15.14 -7.63
CA TYR A 271 15.11 -13.78 -8.09
C TYR A 271 14.85 -12.88 -6.90
N THR A 272 15.64 -11.83 -6.76
CA THR A 272 15.62 -10.88 -5.67
C THR A 272 14.79 -9.65 -6.07
N ALA A 273 13.64 -9.44 -5.45
CA ALA A 273 12.80 -8.25 -5.66
C ALA A 273 13.40 -7.03 -4.94
N GLY A 274 13.52 -5.88 -5.59
CA GLY A 274 14.09 -4.68 -4.95
C GLY A 274 13.40 -4.34 -3.61
N LYS A 275 14.19 -4.01 -2.59
CA LYS A 275 13.68 -3.62 -1.25
C LYS A 275 12.85 -2.33 -1.32
N THR A 276 13.34 -1.38 -2.11
CA THR A 276 12.73 -0.06 -2.34
C THR A 276 11.99 -0.04 -3.66
N ARG A 277 10.84 0.63 -3.67
CA ARG A 277 10.02 0.95 -4.86
C ARG A 277 9.72 2.44 -4.82
N ASP A 278 9.91 3.08 -5.96
CA ASP A 278 9.51 4.46 -6.17
C ASP A 278 8.37 4.50 -7.19
N PHE A 279 7.35 5.27 -6.86
CA PHE A 279 6.34 5.70 -7.80
C PHE A 279 6.40 7.21 -7.93
N VAL A 280 6.38 7.68 -9.17
CA VAL A 280 6.14 9.10 -9.48
C VAL A 280 4.97 9.13 -10.44
N GLY A 281 3.94 9.90 -10.11
CA GLY A 281 2.77 10.06 -10.97
C GLY A 281 2.41 11.51 -11.15
N VAL A 282 1.92 11.84 -12.34
CA VAL A 282 1.30 13.12 -12.67
C VAL A 282 0.08 12.85 -13.53
N GLY A 283 -1.02 13.56 -13.28
CA GLY A 283 -2.15 13.49 -14.17
C GLY A 283 -3.02 14.73 -14.13
N PHE A 284 -3.85 14.85 -15.16
CA PHE A 284 -4.72 15.98 -15.39
C PHE A 284 -6.06 15.51 -15.94
N ARG A 285 -7.15 16.00 -15.37
CA ARG A 285 -8.52 15.61 -15.73
C ARG A 285 -9.41 16.85 -15.88
N PRO A 286 -9.55 17.41 -17.10
CA PRO A 286 -10.49 18.47 -17.37
C PRO A 286 -11.91 17.94 -17.60
N VAL A 287 -12.88 18.77 -17.23
CA VAL A 287 -14.32 18.60 -17.50
C VAL A 287 -14.84 19.87 -18.14
N TYR A 288 -15.41 19.75 -19.34
CA TYR A 288 -16.01 20.87 -20.06
C TYR A 288 -17.49 20.62 -20.33
N TRP A 289 -18.37 21.44 -19.78
CA TRP A 289 -19.82 21.35 -20.01
C TRP A 289 -20.21 22.04 -21.31
N LEU A 290 -20.85 21.28 -22.20
CA LEU A 290 -21.43 21.78 -23.46
C LEU A 290 -22.90 22.17 -23.29
N ALA A 291 -23.57 21.57 -22.30
CA ALA A 291 -24.94 21.88 -21.88
C ALA A 291 -25.10 21.64 -20.38
N ASP A 292 -26.24 22.02 -19.81
CA ASP A 292 -26.49 21.87 -18.35
C ASP A 292 -26.46 20.42 -17.85
N ASN A 293 -26.63 19.46 -18.76
CA ASN A 293 -26.66 18.02 -18.47
C ASN A 293 -25.65 17.21 -19.30
N PHE A 294 -24.74 17.86 -20.04
CA PHE A 294 -23.80 17.16 -20.91
C PHE A 294 -22.42 17.82 -20.88
N ALA A 295 -21.39 17.00 -20.67
CA ALA A 295 -20.00 17.41 -20.60
C ALA A 295 -19.10 16.46 -21.40
N ILE A 296 -17.95 16.98 -21.84
CA ILE A 296 -16.82 16.18 -22.28
C ILE A 296 -15.79 16.18 -21.17
N GLN A 297 -15.43 14.98 -20.70
CA GLN A 297 -14.31 14.78 -19.80
C GLN A 297 -13.13 14.23 -20.59
N ALA A 298 -11.93 14.59 -20.19
CA ALA A 298 -10.72 13.90 -20.63
C ALA A 298 -9.83 13.62 -19.43
N SER A 299 -8.93 12.65 -19.54
CA SER A 299 -7.90 12.41 -18.54
C SER A 299 -6.61 12.05 -19.25
N GLY A 300 -5.50 12.57 -18.76
CA GLY A 300 -4.16 12.16 -19.15
C GLY A 300 -3.34 11.94 -17.88
N ALA A 301 -2.76 10.76 -17.72
CA ALA A 301 -1.88 10.49 -16.59
C ALA A 301 -0.65 9.72 -17.04
N TRP A 302 0.46 9.98 -16.36
CA TRP A 302 1.75 9.33 -16.54
C TRP A 302 2.25 8.87 -15.18
N GLN A 303 2.88 7.70 -15.15
CA GLN A 303 3.48 7.13 -13.97
C GLN A 303 4.80 6.45 -14.31
N TYR A 304 5.82 6.73 -13.51
CA TYR A 304 7.06 5.99 -13.45
C TYR A 304 7.04 5.05 -12.24
N VAL A 305 7.56 3.84 -12.43
CA VAL A 305 7.79 2.87 -11.37
C VAL A 305 9.23 2.39 -11.40
N SER A 306 9.89 2.41 -10.25
CA SER A 306 11.17 1.73 -10.03
C SER A 306 10.93 0.40 -9.31
N ASN A 307 11.75 -0.61 -9.63
CA ASN A 307 11.78 -1.89 -8.94
C ASN A 307 10.40 -2.53 -8.76
N VAL A 308 9.73 -2.86 -9.87
CA VAL A 308 8.45 -3.60 -9.83
C VAL A 308 8.65 -4.88 -8.99
N ARG A 309 8.01 -4.90 -7.82
CA ARG A 309 8.05 -6.02 -6.87
C ARG A 309 7.04 -7.08 -7.32
N GLY A 310 7.42 -8.35 -7.17
CA GLY A 310 6.55 -9.50 -7.41
C GLY A 310 6.13 -10.16 -6.09
N TYR A 311 5.02 -10.90 -6.11
CA TYR A 311 4.58 -11.75 -5.00
C TYR A 311 5.09 -13.19 -5.16
N SER A 312 5.17 -13.92 -4.04
CA SER A 312 5.59 -15.32 -3.88
C SER A 312 5.33 -16.21 -5.12
N GLY A 313 6.40 -16.81 -5.66
CA GLY A 313 6.33 -17.77 -6.77
C GLY A 313 6.27 -17.16 -8.18
N ILE A 314 6.20 -15.83 -8.31
CA ILE A 314 6.26 -15.13 -9.60
C ILE A 314 7.50 -14.23 -9.61
N ASN A 315 8.21 -14.23 -10.74
CA ASN A 315 9.45 -13.47 -10.88
C ASN A 315 9.16 -11.98 -10.62
N ALA A 316 9.75 -11.43 -9.55
CA ALA A 316 9.88 -10.00 -9.42
C ALA A 316 10.75 -9.52 -10.58
N PHE A 317 10.23 -8.59 -11.37
CA PHE A 317 10.93 -8.18 -12.58
C PHE A 317 12.21 -7.41 -12.25
N GLY A 318 12.29 -6.76 -11.08
CA GLY A 318 13.42 -5.89 -10.74
C GLY A 318 13.64 -4.81 -11.80
N THR A 319 12.59 -4.53 -12.58
CA THR A 319 12.60 -3.61 -13.70
C THR A 319 12.00 -2.28 -13.27
N ASN A 320 12.32 -1.28 -14.05
CA ASN A 320 11.71 0.03 -14.01
C ASN A 320 11.01 0.32 -15.33
N GLY A 321 10.08 1.25 -15.31
CA GLY A 321 9.39 1.63 -16.53
C GLY A 321 8.39 2.74 -16.34
N ASN A 322 7.79 3.13 -17.46
CA ASN A 322 6.80 4.18 -17.52
C ASN A 322 5.49 3.62 -18.08
N MET A 323 4.38 4.11 -17.57
CA MET A 323 3.04 3.87 -18.08
C MET A 323 2.30 5.20 -18.21
N GLY A 324 1.45 5.30 -19.22
CA GLY A 324 0.56 6.44 -19.38
C GLY A 324 -0.81 6.00 -19.87
N ILE A 325 -1.81 6.80 -19.54
CA ILE A 325 -3.18 6.63 -19.99
C ILE A 325 -3.70 7.95 -20.55
N ILE A 326 -4.52 7.85 -21.59
CA ILE A 326 -5.27 8.97 -22.15
C ILE A 326 -6.71 8.50 -22.34
N THR A 327 -7.66 9.25 -21.80
CA THR A 327 -9.09 8.95 -21.87
C THR A 327 -9.85 10.16 -22.38
N ILE A 328 -10.84 9.92 -23.24
CA ILE A 328 -11.90 10.89 -23.54
C ILE A 328 -13.26 10.26 -23.24
N ALA A 329 -14.16 11.03 -22.64
CA ALA A 329 -15.44 10.55 -22.17
C ALA A 329 -16.54 11.62 -22.33
N PRO A 330 -17.38 11.52 -23.37
CA PRO A 330 -18.67 12.19 -23.38
C PRO A 330 -19.56 11.67 -22.24
N THR A 331 -20.08 12.58 -21.44
CA THR A 331 -20.71 12.27 -20.15
C THR A 331 -21.98 13.06 -19.94
N ILE A 332 -23.07 12.35 -19.63
CA ILE A 332 -24.30 12.95 -19.12
C ILE A 332 -24.11 13.18 -17.63
N LYS A 333 -24.07 14.45 -17.20
CA LYS A 333 -23.95 14.83 -15.78
C LYS A 333 -24.47 16.24 -15.55
N PRO A 334 -24.99 16.55 -14.35
CA PRO A 334 -25.37 17.91 -14.00
C PRO A 334 -24.17 18.86 -14.02
N ARG A 335 -24.44 20.13 -14.29
CA ARG A 335 -23.53 21.25 -13.99
C ARG A 335 -23.38 21.42 -12.46
N GLY A 336 -22.20 21.83 -11.99
CA GLY A 336 -21.99 22.14 -10.56
C GLY A 336 -20.56 22.01 -9.99
N GLY A 337 -19.58 21.69 -10.84
CA GLY A 337 -18.16 21.56 -10.48
C GLY A 337 -17.60 20.17 -10.72
N TYR A 338 -16.30 20.00 -10.48
CA TYR A 338 -15.55 18.77 -10.76
C TYR A 338 -16.17 17.52 -10.11
N PHE A 339 -16.46 17.64 -8.81
CA PHE A 339 -17.04 16.56 -7.98
C PHE A 339 -18.56 16.39 -8.15
N THR A 340 -19.21 17.09 -9.07
CA THR A 340 -20.65 16.90 -9.31
C THR A 340 -20.93 15.51 -9.86
N ARG A 341 -21.90 14.84 -9.24
CA ARG A 341 -22.45 13.51 -9.58
C ARG A 341 -23.98 13.55 -9.42
N PRO A 342 -24.75 12.58 -9.98
CA PRO A 342 -24.32 11.40 -10.74
C PRO A 342 -23.73 11.73 -12.10
N GLU A 343 -23.01 10.77 -12.68
CA GLU A 343 -22.59 10.83 -14.08
C GLU A 343 -22.71 9.49 -14.79
N LEU A 344 -23.08 9.53 -16.08
CA LEU A 344 -23.09 8.40 -17.00
C LEU A 344 -22.19 8.72 -18.19
N ARG A 345 -21.10 7.97 -18.34
CA ARG A 345 -20.05 8.20 -19.34
C ARG A 345 -19.97 7.06 -20.34
N VAL A 346 -19.77 7.41 -21.61
CA VAL A 346 -19.19 6.52 -22.63
C VAL A 346 -17.76 6.99 -22.83
N PHE A 347 -16.79 6.09 -22.91
CA PHE A 347 -15.39 6.47 -22.92
C PHE A 347 -14.56 5.61 -23.86
N ALA A 348 -13.44 6.20 -24.29
CA ALA A 348 -12.34 5.50 -24.95
C ALA A 348 -11.04 5.87 -24.23
N THR A 349 -10.29 4.85 -23.86
CA THR A 349 -9.01 4.96 -23.16
C THR A 349 -7.93 4.28 -24.00
N TRP A 350 -6.81 4.96 -24.18
CA TRP A 350 -5.58 4.40 -24.71
C TRP A 350 -4.53 4.36 -23.61
N SER A 351 -3.99 3.18 -23.37
CA SER A 351 -2.91 2.95 -22.40
C SER A 351 -1.64 2.62 -23.15
N ILE A 352 -0.50 3.11 -22.66
CA ILE A 352 0.84 2.86 -23.21
C ILE A 352 1.82 2.57 -22.09
N TRP A 353 2.75 1.66 -22.30
CA TRP A 353 3.79 1.32 -21.32
C TRP A 353 5.12 0.93 -21.99
N THR A 354 6.21 1.06 -21.24
CA THR A 354 7.54 0.68 -21.71
C THR A 354 7.71 -0.83 -21.83
N HIS A 355 8.63 -1.28 -22.69
CA HIS A 355 8.97 -2.68 -22.91
C HIS A 355 9.27 -3.46 -21.62
N ASN A 356 9.91 -2.81 -20.64
CA ASN A 356 10.26 -3.39 -19.35
C ASN A 356 9.05 -3.74 -18.46
N LEU A 357 7.87 -3.19 -18.79
CA LEU A 357 6.61 -3.44 -18.08
C LEU A 357 5.71 -4.43 -18.83
N ARG A 358 6.18 -5.02 -19.93
CA ARG A 358 5.41 -6.02 -20.68
C ARG A 358 5.13 -7.25 -19.82
N GLY A 359 3.86 -7.62 -19.69
CA GLY A 359 3.45 -8.77 -18.89
C GLY A 359 3.68 -8.57 -17.38
N SER A 360 4.07 -7.36 -16.95
CA SER A 360 4.12 -7.02 -15.53
C SER A 360 2.69 -6.81 -15.03
N THR A 361 2.17 -7.80 -14.31
CA THR A 361 0.89 -7.69 -13.61
C THR A 361 1.13 -7.95 -12.13
N THR A 362 0.45 -7.21 -11.27
CA THR A 362 0.38 -7.57 -9.84
C THR A 362 -0.30 -8.94 -9.75
N PRO A 363 0.33 -9.96 -9.15
CA PRO A 363 -0.38 -11.18 -8.85
C PRO A 363 -1.49 -10.89 -7.85
N ILE A 364 -2.62 -11.56 -8.06
CA ILE A 364 -3.89 -11.75 -7.34
C ILE A 364 -3.96 -11.38 -5.82
N ALA A 365 -2.85 -11.26 -5.10
CA ALA A 365 -2.80 -11.04 -3.66
C ALA A 365 -2.64 -9.56 -3.20
N GLU A 366 -2.40 -8.59 -4.09
CA GLU A 366 -2.56 -7.14 -3.81
C GLU A 366 -3.98 -6.67 -4.23
N GLY A 367 -5.02 -7.31 -3.68
CA GLY A 367 -6.43 -6.88 -3.83
C GLY A 367 -7.08 -7.08 -5.22
N GLY A 368 -6.36 -7.51 -6.24
CA GLY A 368 -6.89 -7.76 -7.58
C GLY A 368 -7.50 -9.16 -7.74
N ASN A 369 -8.79 -9.31 -7.47
CA ASN A 369 -9.50 -10.60 -7.59
C ASN A 369 -9.81 -11.00 -9.05
N THR A 370 -8.79 -11.06 -9.92
CA THR A 370 -8.92 -11.76 -11.21
C THR A 370 -8.45 -13.19 -10.98
N GLY A 371 -9.38 -14.16 -11.05
CA GLY A 371 -9.08 -15.58 -10.90
C GLY A 371 -8.01 -16.11 -11.88
N PRO A 372 -7.76 -17.43 -11.95
CA PRO A 372 -6.60 -18.05 -12.60
C PRO A 372 -6.49 -17.85 -14.14
N SER A 373 -7.32 -17.00 -14.73
CA SER A 373 -7.09 -16.42 -16.04
C SER A 373 -5.92 -15.44 -15.97
N SER A 374 -4.75 -15.90 -16.39
CA SER A 374 -3.65 -15.05 -16.87
C SER A 374 -4.22 -13.78 -17.54
N PRO A 375 -3.83 -12.57 -17.12
CA PRO A 375 -4.32 -11.36 -17.78
C PRO A 375 -4.05 -11.44 -19.29
N PRO A 376 -4.99 -11.02 -20.14
CA PRO A 376 -4.97 -11.26 -21.60
C PRO A 376 -3.89 -10.46 -22.35
N TYR A 377 -3.01 -9.75 -21.63
CA TYR A 377 -1.96 -8.96 -22.26
C TYR A 377 -0.83 -9.90 -22.69
N ASN A 378 -0.85 -10.24 -23.98
CA ASN A 378 0.28 -10.81 -24.69
C ASN A 378 1.55 -10.04 -24.29
N GLY A 379 2.57 -10.72 -23.75
CA GLY A 379 3.83 -10.14 -23.28
C GLY A 379 4.67 -9.41 -24.34
N ASN A 380 4.09 -9.17 -25.53
CA ASN A 380 4.70 -8.47 -26.65
C ASN A 380 4.05 -7.10 -26.96
N THR A 381 2.98 -6.70 -26.27
CA THR A 381 2.33 -5.40 -26.52
C THR A 381 2.77 -4.33 -25.50
N ASN A 382 2.88 -3.09 -25.98
CA ASN A 382 3.21 -1.90 -25.17
C ASN A 382 2.04 -0.91 -25.08
N GLN A 383 0.87 -1.32 -25.56
CA GLN A 383 -0.29 -0.46 -25.62
C GLN A 383 -1.57 -1.30 -25.66
N GLY A 384 -2.67 -0.66 -25.28
CA GLY A 384 -4.00 -1.24 -25.31
C GLY A 384 -5.07 -0.16 -25.42
N TRP A 385 -6.23 -0.56 -25.97
CA TRP A 385 -7.43 0.27 -26.00
C TRP A 385 -8.51 -0.36 -25.13
N LEU A 386 -9.24 0.49 -24.42
CA LEU A 386 -10.45 0.12 -23.70
C LEU A 386 -11.55 1.10 -24.09
N ILE A 387 -12.69 0.57 -24.50
CA ILE A 387 -13.87 1.36 -24.84
C ILE A 387 -15.03 0.79 -24.05
N GLY A 388 -15.84 1.64 -23.44
CA GLY A 388 -16.93 1.18 -22.61
C GLY A 388 -17.86 2.29 -22.15
N SER A 389 -18.74 1.92 -21.23
CA SER A 389 -19.64 2.84 -20.55
C SER A 389 -19.64 2.58 -19.05
N GLN A 390 -19.85 3.60 -18.25
CA GLN A 390 -19.85 3.52 -16.79
C GLN A 390 -20.78 4.56 -16.17
N MET A 391 -21.39 4.22 -15.04
CA MET A 391 -22.12 5.15 -14.17
C MET A 391 -21.39 5.30 -12.84
N GLU A 392 -21.37 6.53 -12.29
CA GLU A 392 -20.75 6.85 -11.00
C GLU A 392 -21.64 7.82 -10.20
N ILE A 393 -21.84 7.55 -8.91
CA ILE A 393 -22.74 8.31 -8.04
C ILE A 393 -22.30 8.25 -6.57
N TRP A 394 -22.49 9.37 -5.87
CA TRP A 394 -22.49 9.50 -4.40
C TRP A 394 -23.49 10.61 -4.01
N PHE A 395 -23.97 10.60 -2.76
CA PHE A 395 -25.01 11.51 -2.27
C PHE A 395 -24.81 11.94 -0.82
#